data_AF-A0A521HCF9-F1
#
_entry.id   AF-A0A521HCF9-F1
#
_cell.length_a   1.000
_cell.length_b   1.000
_cell.length_c   1.000
_cell.angle_alpha   90.00
_cell.angle_beta   90.00
_cell.angle_gamma   90.00
#
_symmetry.space_group_name_H-M   'P 1'
#
loop_
_entity.id
_entity.type
_entity.pdbx_description
1 polymer ?
#
loop_
_entity_poly.entity_id
_entity_poly.type
_entity_poly.pdbx_seq_one_letter_code
_entity_poly.pdbx_strand_id
1 'polypeptide(L)'
;MRKVFFCFLLLLSHVGYAQVPDKEGSLVKWLSLEEGMSLLEKSPKPVILDFYTDWCGWCKHMMKTTYANPGLAQYINSNFYPIKFNAEGKDTVIYLGKEYKPSSPEPKAPHELAVQLLQGKLMYPTTMFLNNYNKEKKEFGLSMVASGFLDDKKIEPILVFTVENVNRNATLDEFRMRYEQAFYDSSNIGRNDSVKWEKPEQFFSSKALHNKKTIVFINTEWCNACKVMKRTSFSDTLLHSYLEEKFNLVDFNVDITDSITFKGNVFVNNKTAQGPFHQLALALCRNNFALPSLIILDEKMDIIDGIPFYLAPSSLYDILRYFGDDVYKVKSWQDYMGKK
;
A
#
# COMPACT_ATOMS: atom_id res chain seq x y z
N MET A 1 30.62 58.38 0.99
CA MET A 1 30.48 57.20 1.87
C MET A 1 29.19 56.47 1.51
N ARG A 2 29.27 55.41 0.71
CA ARG A 2 28.12 54.67 0.20
C ARG A 2 28.08 53.34 0.97
N LYS A 3 27.14 53.22 1.92
CA LYS A 3 27.01 52.02 2.77
C LYS A 3 26.45 50.88 1.93
N VAL A 4 27.26 49.85 1.68
CA VAL A 4 26.84 48.59 1.08
C VAL A 4 26.25 47.74 2.20
N PHE A 5 24.95 47.44 2.10
CA PHE A 5 24.25 46.57 3.03
C PHE A 5 24.48 45.13 2.55
N PHE A 6 25.34 44.38 3.24
CA PHE A 6 25.57 42.96 2.97
C PHE A 6 24.36 42.19 3.50
N CYS A 7 23.47 41.77 2.60
CA CYS A 7 22.35 40.90 2.93
C CYS A 7 22.90 39.49 3.14
N PHE A 8 23.03 39.07 4.41
CA PHE A 8 23.47 37.73 4.78
C PHE A 8 22.33 36.76 4.47
N LEU A 9 22.42 36.08 3.32
CA LEU A 9 21.48 35.03 2.92
C LEU A 9 21.67 33.85 3.88
N LEU A 10 20.77 33.68 4.83
CA LEU A 10 20.68 32.50 5.69
C LEU A 10 20.31 31.29 4.82
N LEU A 11 21.32 30.49 4.47
CA LEU A 11 21.15 29.14 3.94
C LEU A 11 20.46 28.29 5.02
N LEU A 12 19.15 28.09 4.87
CA LEU A 12 18.39 27.06 5.59
C LEU A 12 18.89 25.69 5.12
N SER A 13 19.91 25.17 5.79
CA SER A 13 20.29 23.77 5.69
C SER A 13 19.12 22.92 6.19
N HIS A 14 18.58 22.07 5.32
CA HIS A 14 17.71 20.99 5.74
C HIS A 14 18.52 20.02 6.61
N VAL A 15 18.49 20.25 7.92
CA VAL A 15 18.95 19.26 8.90
C VAL A 15 18.04 18.05 8.74
N GLY A 16 18.54 17.01 8.08
CA GLY A 16 17.92 15.70 8.12
C GLY A 16 17.91 15.25 9.57
N TYR A 17 16.74 15.24 10.20
CA TYR A 17 16.59 14.70 11.55
C TYR A 17 16.92 13.21 11.49
N ALA A 18 18.08 12.83 12.05
CA ALA A 18 18.39 11.43 12.28
C ALA A 18 17.29 10.83 13.15
N GLN A 19 16.76 9.67 12.75
CA GLN A 19 15.80 8.96 13.58
C GLN A 19 16.52 8.49 14.85
N VAL A 20 15.98 8.83 16.01
CA VAL A 20 16.57 8.47 17.31
C VAL A 20 15.85 7.22 17.82
N PRO A 21 16.57 6.11 18.05
CA PRO A 21 15.98 4.92 18.65
C PRO A 21 15.45 5.17 20.06
N ASP A 22 14.40 4.44 20.43
CA ASP A 22 13.92 4.38 21.81
C ASP A 22 14.88 3.57 22.70
N LYS A 23 14.51 3.41 23.98
CA LYS A 23 15.32 2.66 24.97
C LYS A 23 15.49 1.18 24.64
N GLU A 24 14.64 0.63 23.78
CA GLU A 24 14.69 -0.77 23.35
C GLU A 24 15.42 -0.95 22.00
N GLY A 25 15.79 0.16 21.35
CA GLY A 25 16.49 0.18 20.06
C GLY A 25 15.57 0.31 18.85
N SER A 26 14.26 0.53 19.06
CA SER A 26 13.29 0.67 17.98
C SER A 26 13.26 2.10 17.45
N LEU A 27 13.15 2.26 16.13
CA LEU A 27 12.88 3.53 15.46
C LEU A 27 11.37 3.79 15.24
N VAL A 28 10.52 2.80 15.58
CA VAL A 28 9.07 2.93 15.53
C VAL A 28 8.58 3.75 16.73
N LYS A 29 7.67 4.70 16.48
CA LYS A 29 7.10 5.59 17.50
C LYS A 29 5.91 4.92 18.16
N TRP A 30 6.19 3.93 19.01
CA TRP A 30 5.19 3.15 19.72
C TRP A 30 4.27 4.01 20.58
N LEU A 31 2.98 3.73 20.48
CA LEU A 31 1.91 4.31 21.27
C LEU A 31 1.46 3.30 22.34
N SER A 32 0.92 3.82 23.43
CA SER A 32 0.05 3.03 24.30
C SER A 32 -1.27 2.68 23.59
N LEU A 33 -1.98 1.68 24.13
CA LEU A 33 -3.29 1.31 23.60
C LEU A 33 -4.27 2.49 23.66
N GLU A 34 -4.29 3.24 24.76
CA GLU A 34 -5.17 4.39 24.95
C GLU A 34 -4.90 5.48 23.92
N GLU A 35 -3.64 5.87 23.74
CA GLU A 35 -3.24 6.87 22.73
C GLU A 35 -3.63 6.43 21.32
N GLY A 36 -3.35 5.17 20.98
CA GLY A 36 -3.69 4.60 19.67
C GLY A 36 -5.19 4.59 19.41
N MET A 37 -6.01 4.17 20.38
CA MET A 37 -7.47 4.18 20.26
C MET A 37 -8.02 5.62 20.18
N SER A 38 -7.46 6.56 20.95
CA SER A 38 -7.84 7.98 20.91
C SER A 38 -7.56 8.62 19.54
N LEU A 39 -6.42 8.30 18.93
CA LEU A 39 -6.08 8.76 17.59
C LEU A 39 -6.97 8.12 16.52
N LEU A 40 -7.25 6.81 16.64
CA LEU A 40 -8.11 6.07 15.73
C LEU A 40 -9.53 6.67 15.65
N GLU A 41 -10.10 7.06 16.79
CA GLU A 41 -11.42 7.70 16.86
C GLU A 41 -11.45 9.09 16.20
N LYS A 42 -10.35 9.82 16.24
CA LYS A 42 -10.23 11.16 15.63
C LYS A 42 -10.00 11.08 14.13
N SER A 43 -9.12 10.18 13.69
CA SER A 43 -8.72 10.03 12.30
C SER A 43 -8.43 8.55 12.02
N PRO A 44 -9.35 7.83 11.37
CA PRO A 44 -9.13 6.42 11.04
C PRO A 44 -7.85 6.23 10.21
N LYS A 45 -6.99 5.32 10.67
CA LYS A 45 -5.73 4.93 10.03
C LYS A 45 -5.45 3.45 10.36
N PRO A 46 -4.74 2.69 9.52
CA PRO A 46 -4.27 1.35 9.89
C PRO A 46 -3.61 1.30 11.27
N VAL A 47 -3.79 0.18 11.99
CA VAL A 47 -3.18 -0.07 13.30
C VAL A 47 -2.28 -1.30 13.19
N ILE A 48 -1.07 -1.18 13.73
CA ILE A 48 -0.21 -2.33 14.00
C ILE A 48 -0.14 -2.50 15.52
N LEU A 49 -0.53 -3.67 16.02
CA LEU A 49 -0.59 -3.96 17.45
C LEU A 49 0.39 -5.09 17.77
N ASP A 50 1.51 -4.75 18.41
CA ASP A 50 2.59 -5.67 18.77
C ASP A 50 2.41 -6.16 20.21
N PHE A 51 2.12 -7.46 20.37
CA PHE A 51 1.97 -8.12 21.66
C PHE A 51 3.31 -8.69 22.12
N TYR A 52 3.76 -8.25 23.29
CA TYR A 52 5.03 -8.68 23.89
C TYR A 52 4.87 -9.03 25.38
N THR A 53 5.93 -9.57 25.97
CA THR A 53 6.10 -9.69 27.43
C THR A 53 7.52 -9.27 27.82
N ASP A 54 7.74 -8.89 29.08
CA ASP A 54 9.02 -8.35 29.54
C ASP A 54 10.17 -9.37 29.47
N TRP A 55 9.86 -10.66 29.57
CA TRP A 55 10.82 -11.76 29.50
C TRP A 55 11.06 -12.25 28.06
N CYS A 56 10.29 -11.80 27.08
CA CYS A 56 10.38 -12.28 25.70
C CYS A 56 11.65 -11.80 24.98
N GLY A 57 12.62 -12.70 24.81
CA GLY A 57 13.87 -12.41 24.09
C GLY A 57 13.66 -12.05 22.62
N TRP A 58 12.79 -12.76 21.91
CA TRP A 58 12.49 -12.50 20.51
C TRP A 58 11.79 -11.15 20.27
N CYS A 59 10.98 -10.70 21.22
CA CYS A 59 10.35 -9.38 21.19
C CYS A 59 11.43 -8.29 21.25
N LYS A 60 12.38 -8.40 22.18
CA LYS A 60 13.53 -7.50 22.30
C LYS A 60 14.45 -7.57 21.07
N HIS A 61 14.62 -8.75 20.48
CA HIS A 61 15.37 -8.91 19.24
C HIS A 61 14.70 -8.13 18.09
N MET A 62 13.38 -8.29 17.92
CA MET A 62 12.60 -7.59 16.89
C MET A 62 12.64 -6.06 17.03
N MET A 63 12.65 -5.53 18.26
CA MET A 63 12.84 -4.10 18.52
C MET A 63 14.19 -3.58 18.02
N LYS A 64 15.25 -4.39 18.15
CA LYS A 64 16.65 -4.03 17.80
C LYS A 64 17.04 -4.35 16.36
N THR A 65 16.24 -5.13 15.64
CA THR A 65 16.50 -5.52 14.26
C THR A 65 15.42 -4.95 13.35
N THR A 66 14.28 -5.63 13.22
CA THR A 66 13.20 -5.28 12.30
C THR A 66 12.69 -3.86 12.53
N TYR A 67 12.31 -3.52 13.77
CA TYR A 67 11.81 -2.19 14.08
C TYR A 67 12.92 -1.13 14.24
N ALA A 68 14.19 -1.53 14.11
CA ALA A 68 15.35 -0.64 14.04
C ALA A 68 15.77 -0.35 12.58
N ASN A 69 15.15 -0.99 11.58
CA ASN A 69 15.37 -0.67 10.18
C ASN A 69 14.73 0.71 9.85
N PRO A 70 15.52 1.73 9.41
CA PRO A 70 15.00 3.08 9.22
C PRO A 70 13.89 3.21 8.17
N GLY A 71 13.98 2.44 7.07
CA GLY A 71 12.98 2.47 6.00
C GLY A 71 11.65 1.85 6.44
N LEU A 72 11.74 0.70 7.11
CA LEU A 72 10.58 0.02 7.68
C LEU A 72 9.92 0.85 8.78
N ALA A 73 10.71 1.38 9.73
CA ALA A 73 10.19 2.21 10.80
C ALA A 73 9.54 3.49 10.26
N GLN A 74 10.13 4.13 9.24
CA GLN A 74 9.53 5.28 8.57
C GLN A 74 8.17 4.91 7.95
N TYR A 75 8.10 3.77 7.26
CA TYR A 75 6.86 3.28 6.67
C TYR A 75 5.78 3.04 7.72
N ILE A 76 6.12 2.37 8.84
CA ILE A 76 5.20 2.12 9.95
C ILE A 76 4.72 3.45 10.56
N ASN A 77 5.65 4.34 10.90
CA ASN A 77 5.33 5.62 11.56
C ASN A 77 4.41 6.50 10.70
N SER A 78 4.58 6.46 9.38
CA SER A 78 3.77 7.25 8.45
C SER A 78 2.37 6.65 8.28
N ASN A 79 2.30 5.32 8.09
CA ASN A 79 1.07 4.67 7.62
C ASN A 79 0.23 4.02 8.72
N PHE A 80 0.78 3.80 9.92
CA PHE A 80 0.11 3.08 10.99
C PHE A 80 0.05 3.89 12.29
N TYR A 81 -0.93 3.57 13.14
CA TYR A 81 -0.81 3.78 14.58
C TYR A 81 -0.12 2.53 15.16
N PRO A 82 1.19 2.57 15.40
CA PRO A 82 1.89 1.47 16.04
C PRO A 82 1.63 1.47 17.54
N ILE A 83 0.98 0.41 18.01
CA ILE A 83 0.64 0.21 19.42
C ILE A 83 1.45 -0.97 19.93
N LYS A 84 2.09 -0.78 21.07
CA LYS A 84 2.79 -1.86 21.77
C LYS A 84 1.99 -2.23 23.01
N PHE A 85 1.71 -3.53 23.18
CA PHE A 85 0.85 -4.00 24.25
C PHE A 85 1.53 -5.14 25.04
N ASN A 86 1.76 -4.91 26.34
CA ASN A 86 2.27 -5.95 27.23
C ASN A 86 1.14 -6.94 27.52
N ALA A 87 1.25 -8.14 26.98
CA ALA A 87 0.24 -9.18 27.10
C ALA A 87 0.14 -9.79 28.50
N GLU A 88 1.01 -9.43 29.43
CA GLU A 88 0.97 -9.79 30.86
C GLU A 88 0.81 -8.55 31.77
N GLY A 89 0.49 -7.39 31.17
CA GLY A 89 0.31 -6.11 31.86
C GLY A 89 -0.78 -6.16 32.94
N LYS A 90 -0.67 -5.26 33.92
CA LYS A 90 -1.54 -5.23 35.13
C LYS A 90 -2.55 -4.10 35.15
N ASP A 91 -2.56 -3.26 34.13
CA ASP A 91 -3.51 -2.16 34.01
C ASP A 91 -4.83 -2.66 33.43
N THR A 92 -5.93 -1.99 33.80
CA THR A 92 -7.21 -2.15 33.09
C THR A 92 -7.18 -1.27 31.86
N VAL A 93 -7.60 -1.79 30.71
CA VAL A 93 -7.56 -1.06 29.43
C VAL A 93 -8.90 -1.08 28.71
N ILE A 94 -9.12 -0.07 27.88
CA ILE A 94 -10.32 0.04 27.03
C ILE A 94 -9.91 -0.19 25.58
N TYR A 95 -10.54 -1.16 24.93
CA TYR A 95 -10.39 -1.42 23.50
C TYR A 95 -11.76 -1.41 22.83
N LEU A 96 -11.94 -0.51 21.86
CA LEU A 96 -13.18 -0.34 21.10
C LEU A 96 -14.43 -0.15 21.98
N GLY A 97 -14.25 0.54 23.12
CA GLY A 97 -15.32 0.82 24.08
C GLY A 97 -15.65 -0.30 25.07
N LYS A 98 -14.91 -1.43 25.03
CA LYS A 98 -15.02 -2.51 26.02
C LYS A 98 -13.82 -2.48 26.96
N GLU A 99 -14.09 -2.66 28.25
CA GLU A 99 -13.08 -2.78 29.31
C GLU A 99 -12.51 -4.21 29.35
N TYR A 100 -11.19 -4.31 29.56
CA TYR A 100 -10.44 -5.56 29.69
C TYR A 100 -9.49 -5.47 30.87
N LYS A 101 -9.38 -6.55 31.65
CA LYS A 101 -8.60 -6.60 32.88
C LYS A 101 -7.46 -7.62 32.78
N PRO A 102 -6.49 -7.58 33.70
CA PRO A 102 -5.58 -8.70 33.91
C PRO A 102 -6.35 -9.92 34.39
N SER A 103 -6.09 -11.11 33.82
CA SER A 103 -6.85 -12.32 34.19
C SER A 103 -6.58 -12.77 35.63
N SER A 104 -5.42 -12.40 36.20
CA SER A 104 -5.09 -12.62 37.60
C SER A 104 -3.91 -11.72 38.04
N PRO A 105 -3.67 -11.57 39.36
CA PRO A 105 -2.52 -10.83 39.89
C PRO A 105 -1.20 -11.58 39.71
N GLU A 106 -1.19 -12.83 39.28
CA GLU A 106 0.03 -13.62 39.12
C GLU A 106 0.96 -12.97 38.07
N PRO A 107 2.29 -12.98 38.29
CA PRO A 107 3.22 -12.25 37.43
C PRO A 107 3.08 -12.54 35.93
N LYS A 108 2.82 -13.79 35.56
CA LYS A 108 2.71 -14.25 34.15
C LYS A 108 1.28 -14.51 33.70
N ALA A 109 0.28 -14.07 34.46
CA ALA A 109 -1.10 -14.19 34.03
C ALA A 109 -1.33 -13.31 32.80
N PRO A 110 -1.91 -13.87 31.72
CA PRO A 110 -2.16 -13.12 30.51
C PRO A 110 -3.24 -12.06 30.73
N HIS A 111 -3.16 -10.97 30.00
CA HIS A 111 -4.15 -9.93 29.97
C HIS A 111 -5.35 -10.35 29.10
N GLU A 112 -6.58 -10.12 29.56
CA GLU A 112 -7.81 -10.58 28.86
C GLU A 112 -7.88 -10.11 27.41
N LEU A 113 -7.47 -8.86 27.14
CA LEU A 113 -7.39 -8.33 25.78
C LEU A 113 -6.51 -9.18 24.85
N ALA A 114 -5.32 -9.61 25.32
CA ALA A 114 -4.44 -10.46 24.53
C ALA A 114 -5.06 -11.85 24.32
N VAL A 115 -5.72 -12.41 25.34
CA VAL A 115 -6.45 -13.67 25.21
C VAL A 115 -7.55 -13.56 24.15
N GLN A 116 -8.34 -12.49 24.17
CA GLN A 116 -9.44 -12.30 23.22
C GLN A 116 -8.93 -12.07 21.79
N LEU A 117 -7.99 -11.14 21.60
CA LEU A 117 -7.52 -10.75 20.26
C LEU A 117 -6.66 -11.83 19.60
N LEU A 118 -5.90 -12.60 20.39
CA LEU A 118 -5.09 -13.72 19.90
C LEU A 118 -5.83 -15.06 19.93
N GLN A 119 -7.13 -15.06 20.27
CA GLN A 119 -7.98 -16.25 20.33
C GLN A 119 -7.36 -17.37 21.21
N GLY A 120 -6.77 -16.99 22.34
CA GLY A 120 -6.08 -17.89 23.25
C GLY A 120 -4.72 -18.43 22.77
N LYS A 121 -4.29 -18.12 21.54
CA LYS A 121 -2.99 -18.55 21.00
C LYS A 121 -1.88 -17.57 21.41
N LEU A 122 -1.54 -17.60 22.69
CA LEU A 122 -0.57 -16.70 23.30
C LEU A 122 0.88 -17.10 22.96
N MET A 123 1.39 -16.56 21.86
CA MET A 123 2.79 -16.67 21.44
C MET A 123 3.37 -15.27 21.30
N TYR A 124 4.62 -15.06 21.74
CA TYR A 124 5.25 -13.74 21.70
C TYR A 124 6.60 -13.76 20.94
N PRO A 125 6.90 -12.75 20.10
CA PRO A 125 5.98 -11.68 19.73
C PRO A 125 4.80 -12.20 18.88
N THR A 126 3.68 -11.50 18.91
CA THR A 126 2.63 -11.64 17.91
C THR A 126 2.21 -10.25 17.48
N THR A 127 2.15 -10.01 16.17
CA THR A 127 1.80 -8.71 15.62
C THR A 127 0.46 -8.82 14.89
N MET A 128 -0.47 -7.93 15.22
CA MET A 128 -1.75 -7.79 14.53
C MET A 128 -1.73 -6.60 13.59
N PHE A 129 -2.28 -6.78 12.40
CA PHE A 129 -2.42 -5.75 11.36
C PHE A 129 -3.91 -5.51 11.13
N LEU A 130 -4.35 -4.28 11.38
CA LEU A 130 -5.74 -3.88 11.33
C LEU A 130 -5.92 -2.73 10.35
N ASN A 131 -6.95 -2.79 9.52
CA ASN A 131 -7.34 -1.69 8.64
C ASN A 131 -8.86 -1.68 8.41
N ASN A 132 -9.35 -0.65 7.71
CA ASN A 132 -10.76 -0.44 7.39
C ASN A 132 -11.61 -0.32 8.66
N TYR A 133 -11.18 0.54 9.59
CA TYR A 133 -11.93 0.81 10.81
C TYR A 133 -13.26 1.49 10.49
N ASN A 134 -14.36 0.86 10.91
CA ASN A 134 -15.70 1.42 10.86
C ASN A 134 -16.03 2.02 12.23
N LYS A 135 -16.11 3.35 12.28
CA LYS A 135 -16.36 4.11 13.52
C LYS A 135 -17.73 3.83 14.15
N GLU A 136 -18.75 3.61 13.33
CA GLU A 136 -20.12 3.37 13.80
C GLU A 136 -20.26 2.00 14.46
N LYS A 137 -19.67 0.97 13.83
CA LYS A 137 -19.68 -0.41 14.34
C LYS A 137 -18.59 -0.67 15.37
N LYS A 138 -17.58 0.19 15.45
CA LYS A 138 -16.34 -0.02 16.23
C LYS A 138 -15.68 -1.35 15.88
N GLU A 139 -15.48 -1.59 14.59
CA GLU A 139 -14.94 -2.84 14.06
C GLU A 139 -13.94 -2.58 12.94
N PHE A 140 -12.99 -3.48 12.75
CA PHE A 140 -12.03 -3.43 11.64
C PHE A 140 -12.48 -4.39 10.53
N GLY A 141 -12.59 -3.88 9.29
CA GLY A 141 -12.89 -4.71 8.12
C GLY A 141 -11.73 -5.60 7.66
N LEU A 142 -10.50 -5.31 8.09
CA LEU A 142 -9.33 -6.17 7.91
C LEU A 142 -8.67 -6.43 9.26
N SER A 143 -8.47 -7.70 9.60
CA SER A 143 -7.74 -8.13 10.78
C SER A 143 -6.88 -9.36 10.46
N MET A 144 -5.57 -9.23 10.60
CA MET A 144 -4.62 -10.30 10.35
C MET A 144 -3.68 -10.44 11.54
N VAL A 145 -3.27 -11.67 11.85
CA VAL A 145 -2.36 -12.01 12.94
C VAL A 145 -1.13 -12.68 12.34
N ALA A 146 0.05 -12.24 12.76
CA ALA A 146 1.31 -12.91 12.46
C ALA A 146 2.04 -13.23 13.76
N SER A 147 2.13 -14.52 14.09
CA SER A 147 2.80 -14.99 15.30
C SER A 147 4.28 -15.25 15.07
N GLY A 148 5.08 -14.98 16.09
CA GLY A 148 6.53 -15.16 16.08
C GLY A 148 7.30 -13.95 15.54
N PHE A 149 8.62 -14.08 15.55
CA PHE A 149 9.54 -13.05 15.06
C PHE A 149 9.34 -12.80 13.56
N LEU A 150 9.16 -11.53 13.20
CA LEU A 150 9.08 -11.06 11.81
C LEU A 150 10.35 -10.29 11.47
N ASP A 151 11.19 -10.84 10.62
CA ASP A 151 12.26 -10.09 9.95
C ASP A 151 11.67 -9.18 8.85
N ASP A 152 12.50 -8.30 8.29
CA ASP A 152 12.13 -7.33 7.25
C ASP A 152 11.38 -7.99 6.09
N LYS A 153 11.91 -9.10 5.56
CA LYS A 153 11.30 -9.82 4.43
C LYS A 153 9.90 -10.36 4.74
N LYS A 154 9.67 -10.81 5.97
CA LYS A 154 8.36 -11.34 6.39
C LYS A 154 7.32 -10.25 6.62
N ILE A 155 7.72 -9.13 7.22
CA ILE A 155 6.76 -8.09 7.65
C ILE A 155 6.40 -7.11 6.52
N GLU A 156 7.35 -6.76 5.66
CA GLU A 156 7.14 -5.83 4.55
C GLU A 156 5.91 -6.13 3.68
N PRO A 157 5.72 -7.36 3.13
CA PRO A 157 4.54 -7.65 2.32
C PRO A 157 3.24 -7.52 3.11
N ILE A 158 3.24 -7.78 4.43
CA ILE A 158 2.05 -7.62 5.27
C ILE A 158 1.72 -6.14 5.46
N LEU A 159 2.74 -5.30 5.68
CA LEU A 159 2.58 -3.85 5.80
C LEU A 159 1.97 -3.27 4.52
N VAL A 160 2.54 -3.61 3.37
CA VAL A 160 2.05 -3.16 2.05
C VAL A 160 0.64 -3.68 1.78
N PHE A 161 0.40 -4.97 2.03
CA PHE A 161 -0.93 -5.57 1.86
C PHE A 161 -2.01 -4.86 2.69
N THR A 162 -1.66 -4.48 3.92
CA THR A 162 -2.56 -3.82 4.85
C THR A 162 -2.87 -2.38 4.43
N VAL A 163 -1.86 -1.60 4.02
CA VAL A 163 -2.02 -0.16 3.70
C VAL A 163 -2.58 0.04 2.30
N GLU A 164 -2.11 -0.71 1.32
CA GLU A 164 -2.39 -0.48 -0.11
C GLU A 164 -3.62 -1.27 -0.61
N ASN A 165 -4.51 -1.68 0.31
CA ASN A 165 -5.80 -2.34 0.04
C ASN A 165 -5.71 -3.55 -0.92
N VAL A 166 -4.59 -4.26 -0.89
CA VAL A 166 -4.32 -5.42 -1.76
C VAL A 166 -5.32 -6.55 -1.51
N ASN A 167 -5.83 -6.64 -0.28
CA ASN A 167 -6.83 -7.60 0.17
C ASN A 167 -8.15 -7.58 -0.62
N ARG A 168 -8.39 -6.56 -1.45
CA ARG A 168 -9.57 -6.48 -2.30
C ARG A 168 -9.61 -7.55 -3.40
N ASN A 169 -8.44 -7.99 -3.87
CA ASN A 169 -8.36 -8.89 -5.04
C ASN A 169 -7.26 -9.95 -4.94
N ALA A 170 -6.51 -10.00 -3.84
CA ALA A 170 -5.51 -11.05 -3.62
C ALA A 170 -5.52 -11.54 -2.18
N THR A 171 -5.14 -12.79 -1.99
CA THR A 171 -4.83 -13.32 -0.65
C THR A 171 -3.44 -12.85 -0.21
N LEU A 172 -3.20 -12.81 1.10
CA LEU A 172 -1.89 -12.41 1.63
C LEU A 172 -0.77 -13.35 1.14
N ASP A 173 -1.04 -14.65 1.05
CA ASP A 173 -0.03 -15.64 0.65
C ASP A 173 0.34 -15.49 -0.83
N GLU A 174 -0.66 -15.30 -1.70
CA GLU A 174 -0.39 -14.98 -3.11
C GLU A 174 0.41 -13.68 -3.24
N PHE A 175 -0.01 -12.62 -2.52
CA PHE A 175 0.70 -11.35 -2.59
C PHE A 175 2.13 -11.44 -2.05
N ARG A 176 2.37 -12.16 -0.95
CA ARG A 176 3.72 -12.41 -0.41
C ARG A 176 4.63 -13.06 -1.43
N MET A 177 4.14 -14.10 -2.12
CA MET A 177 4.90 -14.75 -3.19
C MET A 177 5.25 -13.76 -4.30
N ARG A 178 4.31 -12.91 -4.73
CA ARG A 178 4.56 -11.88 -5.76
C ARG A 178 5.48 -10.76 -5.25
N TYR A 179 5.39 -10.39 -3.98
CA TYR A 179 6.27 -9.40 -3.37
C TYR A 179 7.72 -9.91 -3.34
N GLU A 180 7.95 -11.16 -2.93
CA GLU A 180 9.29 -11.78 -2.97
C GLU A 180 9.85 -11.78 -4.40
N GLN A 181 9.03 -12.18 -5.38
CA GLN A 181 9.41 -12.13 -6.80
C GLN A 181 9.78 -10.72 -7.28
N ALA A 182 9.06 -9.69 -6.81
CA ALA A 182 9.22 -8.32 -7.27
C ALA A 182 10.40 -7.57 -6.62
N PHE A 183 10.77 -7.91 -5.38
CA PHE A 183 11.75 -7.16 -4.58
C PHE A 183 13.00 -7.95 -4.19
N TYR A 184 12.93 -9.28 -4.10
CA TYR A 184 14.00 -10.11 -3.54
C TYR A 184 14.55 -11.15 -4.51
N ASP A 185 13.77 -11.57 -5.50
CA ASP A 185 14.22 -12.50 -6.52
C ASP A 185 15.09 -11.80 -7.57
N SER A 186 16.41 -11.95 -7.44
CA SER A 186 17.37 -11.38 -8.38
C SER A 186 17.25 -11.96 -9.80
N SER A 187 16.61 -13.12 -9.99
CA SER A 187 16.42 -13.71 -11.32
C SER A 187 15.35 -12.99 -12.15
N ASN A 188 14.50 -12.17 -11.51
CA ASN A 188 13.55 -11.29 -12.21
C ASN A 188 14.15 -9.94 -12.58
N ILE A 189 15.37 -9.62 -12.13
CA ILE A 189 16.09 -8.42 -12.54
C ILE A 189 16.41 -8.56 -14.05
N GLY A 190 15.66 -7.83 -14.88
CA GLY A 190 15.78 -7.85 -16.36
C GLY A 190 14.62 -8.52 -17.11
N ARG A 191 13.71 -9.26 -16.45
CA ARG A 191 12.45 -9.74 -17.08
C ARG A 191 11.37 -8.66 -17.18
N ASN A 192 11.53 -7.57 -16.41
CA ASN A 192 10.63 -6.41 -16.37
C ASN A 192 10.56 -5.60 -17.67
N ASP A 193 11.47 -5.82 -18.62
CA ASP A 193 11.53 -5.09 -19.89
C ASP A 193 10.78 -5.80 -21.03
N SER A 194 10.04 -6.88 -20.72
CA SER A 194 9.21 -7.55 -21.72
C SER A 194 8.12 -6.61 -22.24
N VAL A 195 7.37 -5.97 -21.34
CA VAL A 195 6.25 -5.12 -21.71
C VAL A 195 6.71 -3.73 -22.18
N LYS A 196 6.38 -3.39 -23.42
CA LYS A 196 6.67 -2.06 -23.99
C LYS A 196 5.65 -1.04 -23.52
N TRP A 197 6.04 -0.25 -22.53
CA TRP A 197 5.25 0.85 -22.01
C TRP A 197 5.55 2.16 -22.75
N GLU A 198 4.50 2.86 -23.15
CA GLU A 198 4.59 4.23 -23.67
C GLU A 198 4.43 5.25 -22.54
N LYS A 199 5.11 6.39 -22.69
CA LYS A 199 4.96 7.50 -21.76
C LYS A 199 3.68 8.29 -22.06
N PRO A 200 2.95 8.75 -21.03
CA PRO A 200 1.64 9.39 -21.23
C PRO A 200 1.72 10.68 -22.05
N GLU A 201 2.75 11.50 -21.88
CA GLU A 201 2.92 12.75 -22.62
C GLU A 201 3.19 12.53 -24.11
N GLN A 202 3.88 11.43 -24.45
CA GLN A 202 4.13 11.03 -25.83
C GLN A 202 2.89 10.40 -26.46
N PHE A 203 2.25 9.49 -25.73
CA PHE A 203 1.09 8.74 -26.21
C PHE A 203 -0.12 9.64 -26.44
N PHE A 204 -0.56 10.39 -25.42
CA PHE A 204 -1.79 11.17 -25.50
C PHE A 204 -1.67 12.43 -26.36
N SER A 205 -0.47 13.01 -26.46
CA SER A 205 -0.24 14.18 -27.32
C SER A 205 0.00 13.81 -28.78
N SER A 206 0.10 12.52 -29.10
CA SER A 206 0.28 12.03 -30.47
C SER A 206 -0.97 12.29 -31.31
N LYS A 207 -0.76 12.57 -32.60
CA LYS A 207 -1.84 12.61 -33.62
C LYS A 207 -2.10 11.24 -34.26
N ALA A 208 -1.40 10.19 -33.81
CA ALA A 208 -1.57 8.86 -34.36
C ALA A 208 -3.00 8.34 -34.11
N LEU A 209 -3.53 7.61 -35.09
CA LEU A 209 -4.76 6.85 -34.90
C LEU A 209 -4.46 5.64 -34.00
N HIS A 210 -5.21 5.51 -32.92
CA HIS A 210 -5.10 4.37 -32.01
C HIS A 210 -6.12 3.32 -32.42
N ASN A 211 -5.66 2.24 -33.05
CA ASN A 211 -6.52 1.17 -33.58
C ASN A 211 -6.77 0.03 -32.57
N LYS A 212 -6.28 0.19 -31.33
CA LYS A 212 -6.42 -0.75 -30.21
C LYS A 212 -6.96 0.00 -29.00
N LYS A 213 -7.62 -0.74 -28.10
CA LYS A 213 -7.93 -0.25 -26.75
C LYS A 213 -6.65 0.12 -26.02
N THR A 214 -6.73 1.00 -25.05
CA THR A 214 -5.56 1.46 -24.29
C THR A 214 -5.70 1.07 -22.83
N ILE A 215 -4.67 0.43 -22.30
CA ILE A 215 -4.49 0.23 -20.86
C ILE A 215 -3.61 1.37 -20.35
N VAL A 216 -4.12 2.12 -19.39
CA VAL A 216 -3.37 3.14 -18.67
C VAL A 216 -3.15 2.63 -17.24
N PHE A 217 -1.90 2.35 -16.89
CA PHE A 217 -1.52 1.92 -15.56
C PHE A 217 -1.16 3.14 -14.71
N ILE A 218 -2.07 3.55 -13.84
CA ILE A 218 -1.89 4.68 -12.93
C ILE A 218 -1.08 4.22 -11.72
N ASN A 219 0.10 4.82 -11.53
CA ASN A 219 1.06 4.38 -10.52
C ASN A 219 1.91 5.53 -9.95
N THR A 220 2.77 5.20 -8.98
CA THR A 220 3.85 6.05 -8.46
C THR A 220 5.06 5.22 -8.05
N GLU A 221 6.20 5.88 -7.85
CA GLU A 221 7.43 5.24 -7.35
C GLU A 221 7.36 4.85 -5.88
N TRP A 222 6.46 5.43 -5.09
CA TRP A 222 6.33 5.12 -3.66
C TRP A 222 5.24 4.09 -3.38
N CYS A 223 4.42 3.72 -4.37
CA CYS A 223 3.42 2.68 -4.29
C CYS A 223 4.06 1.29 -4.47
N ASN A 224 4.14 0.50 -3.39
CA ASN A 224 4.83 -0.80 -3.46
C ASN A 224 3.99 -1.86 -4.18
N ALA A 225 2.67 -1.87 -4.00
CA ALA A 225 1.77 -2.74 -4.75
C ALA A 225 1.79 -2.43 -6.26
N CYS A 226 2.01 -1.18 -6.65
CA CYS A 226 2.22 -0.80 -8.05
C CYS A 226 3.48 -1.47 -8.61
N LYS A 227 4.59 -1.45 -7.85
CA LYS A 227 5.81 -2.16 -8.23
C LYS A 227 5.59 -3.66 -8.32
N VAL A 228 4.90 -4.27 -7.35
CA VAL A 228 4.58 -5.71 -7.40
C VAL A 228 3.78 -6.03 -8.66
N MET A 229 2.71 -5.28 -8.93
CA MET A 229 1.84 -5.52 -10.08
C MET A 229 2.60 -5.37 -11.39
N LYS A 230 3.40 -4.30 -11.54
CA LYS A 230 4.21 -4.05 -12.73
C LYS A 230 5.24 -5.15 -12.98
N ARG A 231 5.93 -5.60 -11.94
CA ARG A 231 7.04 -6.57 -12.04
C ARG A 231 6.61 -8.04 -12.08
N THR A 232 5.36 -8.34 -11.77
CA THR A 232 4.87 -9.72 -11.71
C THR A 232 3.65 -9.96 -12.56
N SER A 233 2.63 -9.11 -12.47
CA SER A 233 1.34 -9.34 -13.11
C SER A 233 1.39 -8.95 -14.58
N PHE A 234 1.96 -7.80 -14.91
CA PHE A 234 2.15 -7.41 -16.31
C PHE A 234 3.29 -8.17 -17.00
N SER A 235 4.33 -8.56 -16.26
CA SER A 235 5.49 -9.30 -16.79
C SER A 235 5.28 -10.82 -16.85
N ASP A 236 4.07 -11.31 -16.60
CA ASP A 236 3.75 -12.73 -16.75
C ASP A 236 3.87 -13.12 -18.24
N THR A 237 4.65 -14.16 -18.53
CA THR A 237 4.96 -14.57 -19.91
C THR A 237 3.73 -15.02 -20.69
N LEU A 238 2.68 -15.50 -20.01
CA LEU A 238 1.42 -15.89 -20.65
C LEU A 238 0.59 -14.69 -21.10
N LEU A 239 0.85 -13.50 -20.51
CA LEU A 239 0.13 -12.27 -20.80
C LEU A 239 0.80 -11.40 -21.84
N HIS A 240 2.11 -11.48 -21.94
CA HIS A 240 2.90 -10.53 -22.71
C HIS A 240 2.47 -10.43 -24.19
N SER A 241 2.32 -11.56 -24.89
CA SER A 241 1.88 -11.57 -26.29
C SER A 241 0.46 -11.04 -26.47
N TYR A 242 -0.45 -11.39 -25.55
CA TYR A 242 -1.84 -10.95 -25.60
C TYR A 242 -1.96 -9.43 -25.36
N LEU A 243 -1.20 -8.89 -24.41
CA LEU A 243 -1.13 -7.46 -24.11
C LEU A 243 -0.68 -6.66 -25.33
N GLU A 244 0.47 -7.02 -25.94
CA GLU A 244 0.98 -6.34 -27.13
C GLU A 244 0.05 -6.48 -28.35
N GLU A 245 -0.63 -7.62 -28.49
CA GLU A 245 -1.58 -7.84 -29.58
C GLU A 245 -2.82 -6.94 -29.43
N LYS A 246 -3.44 -6.90 -28.24
CA LYS A 246 -4.77 -6.32 -28.04
C LYS A 246 -4.79 -4.87 -27.56
N PHE A 247 -3.73 -4.38 -26.93
CA PHE A 247 -3.74 -3.10 -26.25
C PHE A 247 -2.55 -2.21 -26.60
N ASN A 248 -2.77 -0.91 -26.57
CA ASN A 248 -1.69 0.06 -26.30
C ASN A 248 -1.49 0.16 -24.79
N LEU A 249 -0.26 0.35 -24.33
CA LEU A 249 0.08 0.31 -22.91
C LEU A 249 0.74 1.62 -22.49
N VAL A 250 0.13 2.33 -21.55
CA VAL A 250 0.61 3.61 -21.04
C VAL A 250 0.97 3.50 -19.57
N ASP A 251 2.21 3.80 -19.23
CA ASP A 251 2.72 3.80 -17.86
C ASP A 251 2.63 5.21 -17.27
N PHE A 252 1.54 5.48 -16.56
CA PHE A 252 1.23 6.83 -16.10
C PHE A 252 1.61 6.99 -14.62
N ASN A 253 2.86 7.41 -14.39
CA ASN A 253 3.28 7.91 -13.10
C ASN A 253 2.61 9.27 -12.82
N VAL A 254 1.82 9.37 -11.75
CA VAL A 254 1.02 10.57 -11.49
C VAL A 254 1.82 11.77 -10.97
N ASP A 255 3.09 11.59 -10.63
CA ASP A 255 3.97 12.65 -10.12
C ASP A 255 4.67 13.46 -11.23
N ILE A 256 4.50 13.08 -12.51
CA ILE A 256 5.04 13.82 -13.65
C ILE A 256 4.44 15.22 -13.73
N THR A 257 5.19 16.14 -14.34
CA THR A 257 4.83 17.56 -14.47
C THR A 257 4.61 17.99 -15.91
N ASP A 258 4.90 17.12 -16.86
CA ASP A 258 4.71 17.33 -18.28
C ASP A 258 3.27 17.74 -18.58
N SER A 259 3.11 18.68 -19.51
CA SER A 259 1.79 19.07 -19.99
C SER A 259 1.30 18.04 -20.98
N ILE A 260 0.06 17.55 -20.78
CA ILE A 260 -0.54 16.54 -21.65
C ILE A 260 -1.80 17.12 -22.28
N THR A 261 -1.84 17.10 -23.61
CA THR A 261 -3.07 17.44 -24.35
C THR A 261 -3.89 16.17 -24.54
N PHE A 262 -5.11 16.15 -24.01
CA PHE A 262 -6.03 15.03 -24.15
C PHE A 262 -7.42 15.54 -24.54
N LYS A 263 -7.94 15.05 -25.67
CA LYS A 263 -9.23 15.47 -26.24
C LYS A 263 -9.39 17.00 -26.36
N GLY A 264 -8.33 17.68 -26.79
CA GLY A 264 -8.31 19.14 -26.98
C GLY A 264 -8.14 19.97 -25.70
N ASN A 265 -8.12 19.33 -24.53
CA ASN A 265 -7.86 20.00 -23.25
C ASN A 265 -6.41 19.76 -22.82
N VAL A 266 -5.82 20.75 -22.17
CA VAL A 266 -4.45 20.68 -21.63
C VAL A 266 -4.54 20.38 -20.14
N PHE A 267 -3.86 19.32 -19.72
CA PHE A 267 -3.76 18.87 -18.33
C PHE A 267 -2.33 19.02 -17.85
N VAL A 268 -2.17 19.46 -16.60
CA VAL A 268 -0.85 19.69 -15.99
C VAL A 268 -0.80 19.14 -14.56
N ASN A 269 0.40 19.04 -14.00
CA ASN A 269 0.59 18.88 -12.56
C ASN A 269 1.31 20.11 -11.99
N ASN A 270 0.58 20.95 -11.26
CA ASN A 270 1.15 22.16 -10.64
C ASN A 270 1.86 21.87 -9.30
N LYS A 271 1.91 20.60 -8.85
CA LYS A 271 2.52 20.16 -7.59
C LYS A 271 2.10 21.01 -6.39
N THR A 272 0.80 21.23 -6.26
CA THR A 272 0.24 21.92 -5.08
C THR A 272 0.09 20.95 -3.92
N ALA A 273 0.11 21.46 -2.68
CA ALA A 273 -0.10 20.62 -1.50
C ALA A 273 -1.47 19.91 -1.51
N GLN A 274 -2.48 20.54 -2.11
CA GLN A 274 -3.86 20.03 -2.24
C GLN A 274 -4.08 19.14 -3.47
N GLY A 275 -3.15 19.17 -4.44
CA GLY A 275 -3.23 18.43 -5.71
C GLY A 275 -1.82 18.06 -6.17
N PRO A 276 -1.21 17.03 -5.54
CA PRO A 276 0.16 16.63 -5.85
C PRO A 276 0.26 15.81 -7.15
N PHE A 277 -0.88 15.35 -7.68
CA PHE A 277 -0.96 14.41 -8.79
C PHE A 277 -1.42 15.07 -10.08
N HIS A 278 -1.00 14.49 -11.20
CA HIS A 278 -1.31 14.95 -12.54
C HIS A 278 -2.81 14.93 -12.83
N GLN A 279 -3.36 16.07 -13.28
CA GLN A 279 -4.81 16.26 -13.46
C GLN A 279 -5.44 15.24 -14.40
N LEU A 280 -4.76 14.87 -15.50
CA LEU A 280 -5.28 13.86 -16.42
C LEU A 280 -5.44 12.48 -15.75
N ALA A 281 -4.46 12.05 -14.95
CA ALA A 281 -4.55 10.77 -14.25
C ALA A 281 -5.75 10.75 -13.27
N LEU A 282 -5.98 11.86 -12.56
CA LEU A 282 -7.15 12.03 -11.70
C LEU A 282 -8.46 12.01 -12.50
N ALA A 283 -8.51 12.68 -13.64
CA ALA A 283 -9.69 12.72 -14.52
C ALA A 283 -10.02 11.31 -15.08
N LEU A 284 -9.01 10.54 -15.47
CA LEU A 284 -9.16 9.17 -15.94
C LEU A 284 -9.73 8.24 -14.86
N CYS A 285 -9.44 8.50 -13.58
CA CYS A 285 -9.97 7.74 -12.45
C CYS A 285 -11.42 8.11 -12.06
N ARG A 286 -12.07 9.08 -12.72
CA ARG A 286 -13.48 9.47 -12.50
C ARG A 286 -13.88 9.64 -11.01
N ASN A 287 -13.08 10.37 -10.23
CA ASN A 287 -13.26 10.59 -8.78
C ASN A 287 -13.07 9.37 -7.87
N ASN A 288 -12.58 8.25 -8.40
CA ASN A 288 -12.24 7.04 -7.65
C ASN A 288 -10.74 6.74 -7.74
N PHE A 289 -9.92 7.77 -7.49
CA PHE A 289 -8.48 7.64 -7.55
C PHE A 289 -7.96 6.73 -6.43
N ALA A 290 -7.28 5.65 -6.83
CA ALA A 290 -6.49 4.82 -5.93
C ALA A 290 -5.24 4.33 -6.66
N LEU A 291 -4.29 3.78 -5.92
CA LEU A 291 -3.07 3.21 -6.49
C LEU A 291 -2.91 1.75 -6.03
N PRO A 292 -2.46 0.86 -6.93
CA PRO A 292 -2.48 1.04 -8.39
C PRO A 292 -3.91 1.18 -8.94
N SER A 293 -4.06 1.79 -10.13
CA SER A 293 -5.30 1.70 -10.90
C SER A 293 -5.04 1.26 -12.35
N LEU A 294 -5.91 0.41 -12.88
CA LEU A 294 -5.94 0.02 -14.29
C LEU A 294 -7.10 0.75 -14.98
N ILE A 295 -6.81 1.71 -15.86
CA ILE A 295 -7.83 2.38 -16.67
C ILE A 295 -7.85 1.76 -18.06
N ILE A 296 -9.04 1.51 -18.59
CA ILE A 296 -9.26 0.89 -19.89
C ILE A 296 -9.99 1.90 -20.76
N LEU A 297 -9.35 2.32 -21.85
CA LEU A 297 -9.92 3.22 -22.85
C LEU A 297 -10.24 2.46 -24.12
N ASP A 298 -11.31 2.86 -24.80
CA ASP A 298 -11.61 2.39 -26.15
C ASP A 298 -10.69 3.06 -27.19
N GLU A 299 -10.87 2.68 -28.46
CA GLU A 299 -10.11 3.19 -29.59
C GLU A 299 -10.35 4.71 -29.85
N LYS A 300 -11.41 5.28 -29.27
CA LYS A 300 -11.75 6.72 -29.30
C LYS A 300 -11.29 7.46 -28.04
N MET A 301 -10.53 6.79 -27.18
CA MET A 301 -10.07 7.30 -25.88
C MET A 301 -11.21 7.60 -24.89
N ASP A 302 -12.38 7.02 -25.08
CA ASP A 302 -13.44 7.02 -24.08
C ASP A 302 -13.16 5.95 -23.02
N ILE A 303 -13.34 6.31 -21.74
CA ILE A 303 -13.09 5.37 -20.62
C ILE A 303 -14.17 4.31 -20.61
N ILE A 304 -13.77 3.06 -20.83
CA ILE A 304 -14.59 1.86 -20.67
C ILE A 304 -14.75 1.57 -19.18
N ASP A 305 -13.64 1.40 -18.47
CA ASP A 305 -13.63 1.04 -17.05
C ASP A 305 -12.36 1.54 -16.33
N GLY A 306 -12.43 1.59 -15.00
CA GLY A 306 -11.31 1.93 -14.12
C GLY A 306 -11.32 1.03 -12.88
N ILE A 307 -10.24 0.27 -12.70
CA ILE A 307 -10.12 -0.78 -11.68
C ILE A 307 -9.10 -0.33 -10.63
N PRO A 308 -9.54 0.18 -9.46
CA PRO A 308 -8.72 0.96 -8.54
C PRO A 308 -8.09 0.11 -7.44
N PHE A 309 -7.42 -0.98 -7.80
CA PHE A 309 -6.73 -1.86 -6.86
C PHE A 309 -5.68 -2.74 -7.54
N TYR A 310 -4.82 -3.34 -6.72
CA TYR A 310 -3.86 -4.35 -7.14
C TYR A 310 -4.56 -5.55 -7.79
N LEU A 311 -4.07 -5.96 -8.96
CA LEU A 311 -4.53 -7.16 -9.65
C LEU A 311 -3.42 -8.20 -9.66
N ALA A 312 -3.69 -9.36 -9.07
CA ALA A 312 -2.82 -10.52 -9.20
C ALA A 312 -2.83 -11.03 -10.66
N PRO A 313 -1.82 -11.80 -11.10
CA PRO A 313 -1.67 -12.17 -12.51
C PRO A 313 -2.90 -12.86 -13.12
N SER A 314 -3.54 -13.78 -12.38
CA SER A 314 -4.75 -14.48 -12.82
C SER A 314 -5.94 -13.54 -13.01
N SER A 315 -6.15 -12.61 -12.07
CA SER A 315 -7.22 -11.62 -12.15
C SER A 315 -6.98 -10.63 -13.28
N LEU A 316 -5.74 -10.15 -13.42
CA LEU A 316 -5.35 -9.28 -14.53
C LEU A 316 -5.60 -9.97 -15.86
N TYR A 317 -5.25 -11.25 -15.99
CA TYR A 317 -5.53 -12.03 -17.19
C TYR A 317 -7.02 -12.05 -17.55
N ASP A 318 -7.88 -12.32 -16.56
CA ASP A 318 -9.31 -12.38 -16.80
C ASP A 318 -9.92 -11.05 -17.21
N ILE A 319 -9.48 -9.98 -16.57
CA ILE A 319 -9.86 -8.60 -16.92
C ILE A 319 -9.42 -8.29 -18.36
N LEU A 320 -8.15 -8.54 -18.68
CA LEU A 320 -7.63 -8.26 -20.02
C LEU A 320 -8.37 -9.03 -21.10
N ARG A 321 -8.71 -10.31 -20.87
CA ARG A 321 -9.51 -11.10 -21.81
C ARG A 321 -10.93 -10.56 -21.95
N TYR A 322 -11.56 -10.18 -20.85
CA TYR A 322 -12.93 -9.65 -20.85
C TYR A 322 -13.07 -8.36 -21.67
N PHE A 323 -12.09 -7.46 -21.57
CA PHE A 323 -12.09 -6.21 -22.34
C PHE A 323 -11.48 -6.35 -23.73
N GLY A 324 -10.39 -7.11 -23.87
CA GLY A 324 -9.64 -7.26 -25.12
C GLY A 324 -10.38 -8.06 -26.18
N ASP A 325 -11.21 -9.03 -25.75
CA ASP A 325 -12.06 -9.84 -26.64
C ASP A 325 -13.50 -9.29 -26.74
N ASP A 326 -13.74 -8.05 -26.29
CA ASP A 326 -15.06 -7.38 -26.34
C ASP A 326 -16.20 -8.12 -25.60
N VAL A 327 -15.88 -9.04 -24.68
CA VAL A 327 -16.88 -9.79 -23.90
C VAL A 327 -17.79 -8.85 -23.11
N TYR A 328 -17.24 -7.74 -22.60
CA TYR A 328 -17.98 -6.70 -21.87
C TYR A 328 -19.14 -6.07 -22.64
N LYS A 329 -19.15 -6.17 -23.99
CA LYS A 329 -20.24 -5.64 -24.82
C LYS A 329 -21.49 -6.50 -24.78
N VAL A 330 -21.36 -7.77 -24.37
CA VAL A 330 -22.43 -8.79 -24.48
C VAL A 330 -22.72 -9.53 -23.18
N LYS A 331 -21.82 -9.48 -22.19
CA LYS A 331 -21.99 -10.14 -20.88
C LYS A 331 -21.51 -9.21 -19.78
N SER A 332 -22.13 -9.33 -18.61
CA SER A 332 -21.62 -8.70 -17.40
C SER A 332 -20.35 -9.41 -16.90
N TRP A 333 -19.56 -8.72 -16.07
CA TRP A 333 -18.38 -9.30 -15.43
C TRP A 333 -18.75 -10.51 -14.57
N GLN A 334 -19.86 -10.41 -13.83
CA GLN A 334 -20.35 -11.51 -12.98
C GLN A 334 -20.70 -12.76 -13.80
N ASP A 335 -21.35 -12.60 -14.95
CA ASP A 335 -21.69 -13.73 -15.84
C ASP A 335 -20.47 -14.35 -16.53
N TYR A 336 -19.43 -13.54 -16.78
CA TYR A 336 -18.18 -14.01 -17.34
C TYR A 336 -17.39 -14.83 -16.32
N MET A 337 -17.28 -14.35 -15.09
CA MET A 337 -16.55 -15.03 -14.01
C MET A 337 -17.28 -16.25 -13.45
N GLY A 338 -18.62 -16.22 -13.39
CA GLY A 338 -19.43 -17.32 -12.84
C GLY A 338 -19.45 -18.61 -13.68
N LYS A 339 -18.79 -18.64 -14.84
CA LYS A 339 -18.68 -19.80 -15.74
C LYS A 339 -17.29 -20.45 -15.74
N LYS A 340 -16.41 -20.05 -14.82
CA LYS A 340 -15.08 -20.63 -14.65
C LYS A 340 -15.02 -21.75 -13.62
#